data_AF-A0A0F2QVA4-F1
#
_entry.id   AF-A0A0F2QVA4-F1
#
_cell.length_a   1.000
_cell.length_b   1.000
_cell.length_c   1.000
_cell.angle_alpha   90.00
_cell.angle_beta   90.00
_cell.angle_gamma   90.00
#
_symmetry.space_group_name_H-M   'P 1'
#
loop_
_entity.id
_entity.type
_entity.pdbx_description
1 polymer ?
#
loop_
_entity_poly.entity_id
_entity_poly.type
_entity_poly.pdbx_seq_one_letter_code
_entity_poly.pdbx_strand_id
1 'polypeptide(L)'
;MDLHPNGLYQTCCGGGGGALTTGYNEERTYYGRRKMEQIRATGAGTLVVPCHSCHGQLNNIKTHYAMPDLKIKYLWELVADCLVLPE
;
A
#
# COMPACT_ATOMS: atom_id res chain seq x y z
N MET A 1 13.01 3.46 10.73
CA MET A 1 11.56 3.60 10.51
C MET A 1 11.15 2.43 9.65
N ASP A 2 10.32 1.53 10.17
CA ASP A 2 9.87 0.33 9.45
C ASP A 2 8.40 0.04 9.84
N LEU A 3 7.69 -0.73 9.02
CA LEU A 3 6.35 -1.22 9.34
C LEU A 3 6.43 -2.18 10.54
N HIS A 4 5.47 -2.10 11.46
CA HIS A 4 5.39 -3.03 12.59
C HIS A 4 3.95 -3.49 12.83
N PRO A 5 3.67 -4.80 12.98
CA PRO A 5 4.56 -5.94 12.72
C PRO A 5 5.08 -6.07 11.28
N ASN A 6 6.21 -6.77 11.11
CA ASN A 6 6.86 -7.06 9.82
C ASN A 6 7.20 -8.54 9.58
N GLY A 7 7.81 -8.84 8.42
CA GLY A 7 8.13 -10.19 7.98
C GLY A 7 6.90 -11.11 7.92
N LEU A 8 6.99 -12.25 8.61
CA LEU A 8 5.92 -13.25 8.72
C LEU A 8 4.63 -12.71 9.36
N TYR A 9 4.74 -11.61 10.11
CA TYR A 9 3.61 -10.98 10.80
C TYR A 9 3.11 -9.72 10.07
N GLN A 10 3.56 -9.47 8.83
CA GLN A 10 3.05 -8.37 8.01
C GLN A 10 1.55 -8.47 7.83
N THR A 11 0.87 -7.33 7.96
CA THR A 11 -0.57 -7.26 7.72
C THR A 11 -0.88 -7.16 6.22
N CYS A 12 -1.94 -7.82 5.75
CA CYS A 12 -2.39 -7.72 4.36
C CYS A 12 -3.04 -6.34 4.06
N CYS A 13 -3.01 -5.89 2.81
CA CYS A 13 -3.70 -4.65 2.39
C CYS A 13 -5.24 -4.79 2.34
N GLY A 14 -5.76 -6.02 2.29
CA GLY A 14 -7.18 -6.33 2.16
C GLY A 14 -7.70 -6.45 0.72
N GLY A 15 -6.89 -6.14 -0.30
CA GLY A 15 -7.30 -6.18 -1.71
C GLY A 15 -7.06 -7.51 -2.45
N GLY A 16 -6.50 -8.52 -1.78
CA GLY A 16 -6.19 -9.83 -2.36
C GLY A 16 -7.43 -10.72 -2.52
N GLY A 17 -7.24 -11.93 -3.06
CA GLY A 17 -8.30 -12.96 -3.13
C GLY A 17 -9.52 -12.59 -3.98
N GLY A 18 -9.38 -11.63 -4.90
CA GLY A 18 -10.49 -11.12 -5.72
C GLY A 18 -11.30 -10.00 -5.05
N ALA A 19 -11.04 -9.64 -3.79
CA ALA A 19 -11.84 -8.65 -3.06
C ALA A 19 -11.89 -7.27 -3.75
N LEU A 20 -10.84 -6.91 -4.49
CA LEU A 20 -10.79 -5.66 -5.26
C LEU A 20 -11.76 -5.65 -6.45
N THR A 21 -12.08 -6.82 -7.03
CA THR A 21 -12.84 -6.94 -8.28
C THR A 21 -14.26 -7.48 -8.09
N THR A 22 -14.58 -8.04 -6.92
CA THR A 22 -15.86 -8.74 -6.67
C THR A 22 -16.83 -7.97 -5.78
N GLY A 23 -16.54 -6.70 -5.44
CA GLY A 23 -17.51 -5.81 -4.80
C GLY A 23 -17.53 -5.78 -3.27
N TYR A 24 -16.62 -6.49 -2.59
CA TYR A 24 -16.43 -6.46 -1.12
C TYR A 24 -15.78 -5.15 -0.63
N ASN A 25 -16.33 -4.01 -1.06
CA ASN A 25 -15.72 -2.70 -0.87
C ASN A 25 -15.67 -2.28 0.60
N GLU A 26 -16.73 -2.54 1.35
CA GLU A 26 -16.79 -2.21 2.78
C GLU A 26 -15.82 -3.06 3.58
N GLU A 27 -15.81 -4.37 3.33
CA GLU A 27 -14.95 -5.33 4.03
C GLU A 27 -13.48 -5.08 3.72
N ARG A 28 -13.10 -4.93 2.44
CA ARG A 28 -11.70 -4.66 2.07
C ARG A 28 -11.21 -3.35 2.66
N THR A 29 -12.08 -2.34 2.73
CA THR A 29 -11.76 -1.06 3.35
C THR A 29 -11.57 -1.24 4.85
N TYR A 30 -12.50 -1.90 5.53
CA TYR A 30 -12.42 -2.17 6.96
C TYR A 30 -11.16 -2.97 7.32
N TYR A 31 -10.87 -4.08 6.63
CA TYR A 31 -9.66 -4.89 6.89
C TYR A 31 -8.38 -4.10 6.61
N GLY A 32 -8.38 -3.26 5.56
CA GLY A 32 -7.26 -2.40 5.20
C GLY A 32 -6.85 -1.42 6.30
N ARG A 33 -7.74 -1.07 7.25
CA ARG A 33 -7.47 -0.12 8.35
C ARG A 33 -6.18 -0.45 9.11
N ARG A 34 -5.93 -1.74 9.39
CA ARG A 34 -4.76 -2.18 10.16
C ARG A 34 -3.48 -1.89 9.40
N LYS A 35 -3.47 -2.10 8.08
CA LYS A 35 -2.34 -1.73 7.23
C LYS A 35 -2.15 -0.21 7.19
N MET A 36 -3.23 0.55 7.09
CA MET A 36 -3.16 2.03 7.09
C MET A 36 -2.61 2.57 8.42
N GLU A 37 -3.00 2.00 9.55
CA GLU A 37 -2.42 2.30 10.87
C GLU A 37 -0.92 2.01 10.91
N GLN A 38 -0.49 0.85 10.39
CA GLN A 38 0.94 0.53 10.29
C GLN A 38 1.69 1.57 9.47
N ILE A 39 1.19 1.93 8.30
CA ILE A 39 1.84 2.91 7.41
C ILE A 39 1.89 4.29 8.08
N ARG A 40 0.79 4.73 8.71
CA ARG A 40 0.73 6.01 9.42
C ARG A 40 1.74 6.07 10.56
N ALA A 41 1.91 4.99 11.32
CA ALA A 41 2.89 4.91 12.40
C ALA A 41 4.33 5.06 11.91
N THR A 42 4.62 4.77 10.63
CA THR A 42 5.95 5.00 10.06
C THR A 42 6.18 6.43 9.60
N GLY A 43 5.19 7.34 9.63
CA GLY A 43 5.35 8.73 9.17
C GLY A 43 5.88 8.91 7.74
N ALA A 44 5.84 7.85 6.91
CA ALA A 44 6.45 7.87 5.58
C ALA A 44 5.52 8.54 4.57
N GLY A 45 6.05 9.45 3.75
CA GLY A 45 5.29 10.10 2.67
C GLY A 45 5.15 9.23 1.42
N THR A 46 6.00 8.22 1.27
CA THR A 46 5.99 7.30 0.12
C THR A 46 6.02 5.85 0.61
N LEU A 47 5.16 5.02 0.05
CA LEU A 47 5.10 3.58 0.24
C LEU A 47 5.38 2.88 -1.09
N VAL A 48 6.24 1.86 -1.07
CA VAL A 48 6.58 1.06 -2.26
C VAL A 48 6.01 -0.34 -2.11
N VAL A 49 5.29 -0.82 -3.12
CA VAL A 49 4.67 -2.15 -3.12
C VAL A 49 4.94 -2.88 -4.44
N PRO A 50 5.24 -4.20 -4.42
CA PRO A 50 5.47 -4.96 -5.65
C PRO A 50 4.18 -5.58 -6.24
N CYS A 51 3.06 -5.50 -5.52
CA CYS A 51 1.83 -6.21 -5.86
C CYS A 51 0.78 -5.25 -6.43
N HIS A 52 0.19 -5.63 -7.57
CA HIS A 52 -0.90 -4.89 -8.23
C HIS A 52 -2.10 -4.64 -7.29
N SER A 53 -2.57 -5.69 -6.59
CA SER A 53 -3.70 -5.56 -5.66
C SER A 53 -3.37 -4.64 -4.48
N CYS A 54 -2.13 -4.67 -3.96
CA CYS A 54 -1.72 -3.74 -2.89
C CYS A 54 -1.72 -2.30 -3.39
N HIS A 55 -1.14 -2.05 -4.56
CA HIS A 55 -1.09 -0.72 -5.15
C HIS A 55 -2.49 -0.15 -5.38
N GLY A 56 -3.39 -0.93 -6.01
CA GLY A 56 -4.77 -0.53 -6.25
C GLY A 56 -5.55 -0.30 -4.96
N GLN A 57 -5.48 -1.25 -4.02
CA GLN A 57 -6.22 -1.19 -2.75
C GLN A 57 -5.84 0.03 -1.93
N LEU A 58 -4.55 0.25 -1.73
CA LEU A 58 -4.07 1.34 -0.87
C LEU A 58 -4.41 2.70 -1.49
N ASN A 59 -4.34 2.84 -2.82
CA ASN A 59 -4.79 4.05 -3.49
C ASN A 59 -6.30 4.27 -3.35
N ASN A 60 -7.11 3.20 -3.37
CA ASN A 60 -8.56 3.31 -3.18
C ASN A 60 -8.93 3.80 -1.77
N ILE A 61 -8.20 3.39 -0.73
CA ILE A 61 -8.61 3.62 0.66
C ILE A 61 -7.83 4.74 1.37
N LYS A 62 -6.72 5.24 0.82
CA LYS A 62 -5.86 6.21 1.52
C LYS A 62 -6.60 7.49 1.95
N THR A 63 -7.50 7.99 1.11
CA THR A 63 -8.31 9.19 1.41
C THR A 63 -9.31 8.91 2.53
N HIS A 64 -9.93 7.72 2.52
CA HIS A 64 -10.84 7.30 3.59
C HIS A 64 -10.17 7.29 4.97
N TYR A 65 -8.86 6.98 5.01
CA TYR A 65 -8.06 6.97 6.24
C TYR A 65 -7.23 8.25 6.48
N ALA A 66 -7.62 9.38 5.87
CA ALA A 66 -6.99 10.69 6.04
C ALA A 66 -5.49 10.72 5.66
N MET A 67 -5.11 9.99 4.61
CA MET A 67 -3.76 9.97 4.04
C MET A 67 -3.76 10.28 2.53
N PRO A 68 -4.40 11.38 2.08
CA PRO A 68 -4.51 11.70 0.64
C PRO A 68 -3.14 11.89 -0.02
N ASP A 69 -2.17 12.43 0.72
CA ASP A 69 -0.83 12.76 0.23
C ASP A 69 0.16 11.58 0.24
N LEU A 70 -0.24 10.42 0.78
CA LEU A 70 0.58 9.21 0.73
C LEU A 70 0.77 8.80 -0.74
N LYS A 71 2.03 8.84 -1.20
CA LYS A 71 2.43 8.34 -2.52
C LYS A 71 2.61 6.84 -2.45
N ILE A 72 1.89 6.11 -3.28
CA ILE A 72 2.03 4.66 -3.39
C ILE A 72 2.65 4.40 -4.75
N LYS A 73 3.84 3.82 -4.74
CA LYS A 73 4.60 3.47 -5.94
C LYS A 73 4.71 1.97 -6.08
N TYR A 74 4.81 1.51 -7.31
CA TYR A 74 5.31 0.18 -7.59
C TYR A 74 6.82 0.08 -7.36
N LEU A 75 7.29 -1.13 -7.07
CA LEU A 75 8.72 -1.40 -6.95
C LEU A 75 9.46 -1.06 -8.25
N TRP A 76 8.91 -1.40 -9.42
CA TRP A 76 9.54 -1.08 -10.70
C TRP A 76 9.58 0.42 -11.01
N GLU A 77 8.61 1.21 -10.54
CA GLU A 77 8.68 2.67 -10.66
C GLU A 77 9.78 3.25 -9.78
N LEU A 78 10.05 2.67 -8.61
CA LEU A 78 11.21 3.07 -7.81
C LEU A 78 12.51 2.70 -8.53
N VAL A 79 12.60 1.47 -9.06
CA VAL A 79 13.79 1.02 -9.81
C VAL A 79 14.03 1.91 -11.02
N ALA A 80 12.99 2.26 -11.77
CA ALA A 80 13.08 3.15 -12.93
C ALA A 80 13.56 4.56 -12.54
N ASP A 81 13.01 5.15 -11.47
CA ASP A 81 13.46 6.47 -10.97
C ASP A 81 14.92 6.47 -10.52
N CYS A 82 15.44 5.33 -10.06
CA CYS A 82 16.81 5.18 -9.59
C CYS A 82 17.80 4.72 -10.69
N LEU A 83 17.31 4.39 -11.88
CA LEU A 83 18.16 3.85 -12.94
C LEU A 83 19.03 4.97 -13.55
N VAL A 84 20.35 4.84 -13.40
CA VAL A 84 21.32 5.71 -14.07
C VAL A 84 21.56 5.17 -15.47
N LEU A 85 21.15 5.92 -16.49
CA LEU A 85 21.40 5.56 -17.88
C LEU A 85 22.79 6.03 -18.31
N PRO A 86 23.56 5.20 -19.04
CA PRO A 86 24.74 5.68 -19.73
C PRO A 86 24.36 6.70 -20.80
N GLU A 87 25.26 7.62 -21.11
CA GLU A 87 25.13 8.59 -22.21
C GLU A 87 25.01 7.90 -23.58
#